data_AF-A0A368NGH8-F1
#
_entry.id   AF-A0A368NGH8-F1
#
_cell.length_a   1.000
_cell.length_b   1.000
_cell.length_c   1.000
_cell.angle_alpha   90.00
_cell.angle_beta   90.00
_cell.angle_gamma   90.00
#
_symmetry.space_group_name_H-M   'P 1'
#
loop_
_entity.id
_entity.type
_entity.pdbx_description
1 polymer ?
#
loop_
_entity_poly.entity_id
_entity_poly.type
_entity_poly.pdbx_seq_one_letter_code
_entity_poly.pdbx_strand_id
1 'polypeptide(L)'
;MSETLNETSALALQMKIIDDPTWQQQRQAHWDEEHQDAYAECWPRTTVKAVKQLFMRGEINRKGLAKFSAGQRIRLYFDHFPIQSREAFEFILGQLEDDEVKKFDQSVKAATFFYALLKTEPDIRYGRFADQSKAQRLAIFDWFWGDKFDLNRRVPCLVGGSSLPMQITAMAVLRHFLSSVSSWMLCAEKHQATPLWLERSDFALSALYLIHDTSFSTAQYEGYDGDEELFQEGLWRLLAGPIKSAANKLPTHIKEMNQIRDKLLARFREIADHKPAFDTLWQHIDKHGVDFEREIKITFTLSDDQLTGWRSLILNDKRPTLVGENDEHECWCSAKALDTKLRRVLKQCNPLLEAAWDNAFANHQARVQFDRRNNSNGSIMLLYIFPKQVEDLDALEVSLIDIVSQLPVSDLSSWQYFGPI
;
A
#
# COMPACT_ATOMS: atom_id res chain seq x y z
N MET A 1 -24.00 29.88 -24.29
CA MET A 1 -25.17 29.24 -23.66
C MET A 1 -24.66 27.94 -23.06
N SER A 2 -23.97 27.94 -21.92
CA SER A 2 -24.31 28.39 -20.56
C SER A 2 -24.41 27.11 -19.72
N GLU A 3 -23.29 26.79 -19.06
CA GLU A 3 -22.96 25.57 -18.30
C GLU A 3 -23.79 25.38 -17.01
N THR A 4 -24.98 25.96 -16.95
CA THR A 4 -25.91 25.89 -15.81
C THR A 4 -26.72 24.58 -15.76
N LEU A 5 -26.47 23.65 -16.68
CA LEU A 5 -27.29 22.46 -16.88
C LEU A 5 -26.86 21.19 -16.10
N ASN A 6 -25.83 21.24 -15.24
CA ASN A 6 -25.41 20.05 -14.47
C ASN A 6 -25.17 20.26 -12.95
N GLU A 7 -24.99 21.50 -12.46
CA GLU A 7 -24.75 21.73 -11.02
C GLU A 7 -25.99 21.42 -10.16
N THR A 8 -27.19 21.67 -10.69
CA THR A 8 -28.44 21.40 -9.96
C THR A 8 -28.75 19.91 -9.87
N SER A 9 -28.37 19.09 -10.85
CA SER A 9 -28.64 17.64 -10.81
C SER A 9 -27.69 16.89 -9.87
N ALA A 10 -26.43 17.30 -9.85
CA ALA A 10 -25.38 16.86 -8.94
C ALA A 10 -25.76 17.06 -7.46
N LEU A 11 -26.03 18.31 -7.10
CA LEU A 11 -26.36 18.72 -5.73
C LEU A 11 -27.72 18.14 -5.29
N ALA A 12 -28.71 18.09 -6.19
CA ALA A 12 -30.02 17.51 -5.87
C ALA A 12 -29.95 15.99 -5.65
N LEU A 13 -29.13 15.27 -6.41
CA LEU A 13 -28.92 13.84 -6.20
C LEU A 13 -28.18 13.57 -4.88
N GLN A 14 -27.21 14.42 -4.53
CA GLN A 14 -26.50 14.34 -3.25
C GLN A 14 -27.42 14.65 -2.06
N MET A 15 -28.20 15.72 -2.14
CA MET A 15 -29.16 16.07 -1.09
C MET A 15 -30.22 14.98 -0.91
N LYS A 16 -30.67 14.35 -2.00
CA LYS A 16 -31.59 13.21 -1.92
C LYS A 16 -31.02 12.02 -1.13
N ILE A 17 -29.72 11.76 -1.22
CA ILE A 17 -29.04 10.69 -0.47
C ILE A 17 -28.79 11.12 0.98
N ILE A 18 -28.34 12.36 1.19
CA ILE A 18 -28.10 12.91 2.54
C ILE A 18 -29.41 13.04 3.31
N ASP A 19 -30.53 13.33 2.66
CA ASP A 19 -31.84 13.47 3.29
C ASP A 19 -32.54 12.11 3.52
N ASP A 20 -31.94 10.99 3.08
CA ASP A 20 -32.45 9.65 3.38
C ASP A 20 -32.32 9.37 4.90
N PRO A 21 -33.44 9.16 5.62
CA PRO A 21 -33.42 8.94 7.06
C PRO A 21 -32.64 7.69 7.48
N THR A 22 -32.69 6.63 6.68
CA THR A 22 -31.97 5.37 6.97
C THR A 22 -30.47 5.58 6.80
N TRP A 23 -30.07 6.29 5.74
CA TRP A 23 -28.67 6.65 5.52
C TRP A 23 -28.13 7.54 6.66
N GLN A 24 -28.88 8.57 7.06
CA GLN A 24 -28.52 9.45 8.18
C GLN A 24 -28.36 8.69 9.49
N GLN A 25 -29.25 7.74 9.78
CA GLN A 25 -29.17 6.94 10.99
C GLN A 25 -27.92 6.06 11.02
N GLN A 26 -27.61 5.38 9.91
CA GLN A 26 -26.40 4.56 9.77
C GLN A 26 -25.13 5.40 9.92
N ARG A 27 -25.10 6.57 9.28
CA ARG A 27 -23.94 7.46 9.31
C ARG A 27 -23.74 8.08 10.70
N GLN A 28 -24.83 8.44 11.38
CA GLN A 28 -24.77 8.94 12.76
C GLN A 28 -24.23 7.87 13.72
N ALA A 29 -24.64 6.61 13.57
CA ALA A 29 -24.10 5.51 14.35
C ALA A 29 -22.58 5.34 14.13
N HIS A 30 -22.13 5.39 12.88
CA HIS A 30 -20.69 5.34 12.55
C HIS A 30 -19.91 6.50 13.17
N TRP A 31 -20.46 7.72 13.17
CA TRP A 31 -19.83 8.85 13.84
C TRP A 31 -19.69 8.63 15.35
N ASP A 32 -20.75 8.13 15.99
CA ASP A 32 -20.78 7.95 17.44
C ASP A 32 -19.83 6.83 17.89
N GLU A 33 -19.67 5.78 17.08
CA GLU A 33 -18.78 4.64 17.35
C GLU A 33 -17.29 4.99 17.10
N GLU A 34 -16.98 5.64 15.97
CA GLU A 34 -15.59 5.72 15.46
C GLU A 34 -14.94 7.11 15.63
N HIS A 35 -15.73 8.15 15.87
CA HIS A 35 -15.26 9.53 15.67
C HIS A 35 -15.50 10.45 16.86
N GLN A 36 -16.63 10.30 17.56
CA GLN A 36 -17.04 11.27 18.58
C GLN A 36 -15.99 11.46 19.68
N ASP A 37 -15.53 10.38 20.30
CA ASP A 37 -14.64 10.45 21.45
C ASP A 37 -13.21 10.82 21.02
N ALA A 38 -12.69 10.17 19.97
CA ALA A 38 -11.36 10.43 19.43
C ALA A 38 -11.16 11.91 19.02
N TYR A 39 -12.16 12.52 18.36
CA TYR A 39 -12.07 13.93 17.99
C TYR A 39 -12.34 14.88 19.16
N ALA A 40 -13.22 14.52 20.10
CA ALA A 40 -13.51 15.35 21.28
C ALA A 40 -12.29 15.50 22.20
N GLU A 41 -11.45 14.48 22.30
CA GLU A 41 -10.20 14.53 23.06
C GLU A 41 -9.14 15.42 22.40
N CYS A 42 -9.09 15.42 21.07
CA CYS A 42 -8.06 16.14 20.34
C CYS A 42 -8.41 17.62 20.10
N TRP A 43 -9.70 17.96 19.98
CA TRP A 43 -10.14 19.19 19.31
C TRP A 43 -11.20 19.98 20.08
N PRO A 44 -11.23 21.33 19.96
CA PRO A 44 -12.30 22.14 20.52
C PRO A 44 -13.67 21.74 19.98
N ARG A 45 -14.70 21.84 20.83
CA ARG A 45 -16.10 21.50 20.48
C ARG A 45 -16.61 22.17 19.20
N THR A 46 -16.15 23.39 18.92
CA THR A 46 -16.47 24.13 17.69
C THR A 46 -15.94 23.44 16.44
N THR A 47 -14.72 22.90 16.48
CA THR A 47 -14.15 22.14 15.38
C THR A 47 -14.79 20.77 15.24
N VAL A 48 -15.01 20.06 16.34
CA VAL A 48 -15.68 18.75 16.31
C VAL A 48 -17.06 18.88 15.67
N LYS A 49 -17.82 19.93 16.03
CA LYS A 49 -19.11 20.23 15.40
C LYS A 49 -18.97 20.48 13.89
N ALA A 50 -17.97 21.24 13.46
CA ALA A 50 -17.74 21.52 12.04
C ALA A 50 -17.37 20.26 11.24
N VAL A 51 -16.51 19.39 11.79
CA VAL A 51 -16.15 18.12 11.17
C VAL A 51 -17.36 17.17 11.13
N LYS A 52 -18.17 17.12 12.19
CA LYS A 52 -19.43 16.34 12.19
C LYS A 52 -20.40 16.84 11.12
N GLN A 53 -20.55 18.15 10.97
CA GLN A 53 -21.42 18.73 9.93
C GLN A 53 -20.93 18.40 8.52
N LEU A 54 -19.63 18.48 8.28
CA LEU A 54 -19.02 18.03 7.03
C LEU A 54 -19.28 16.53 6.77
N PHE A 55 -19.08 15.71 7.79
CA PHE A 55 -19.27 14.26 7.72
C PHE A 55 -20.71 13.84 7.44
N MET A 56 -21.66 14.47 8.13
CA MET A 56 -23.08 14.11 8.05
C MET A 56 -23.79 14.73 6.84
N ARG A 57 -23.34 15.90 6.38
CA ARG A 57 -24.10 16.74 5.43
C ARG A 57 -23.28 17.33 4.29
N GLY A 58 -21.95 17.16 4.29
CA GLY A 58 -21.07 17.85 3.33
C GLY A 58 -20.98 19.36 3.57
N GLU A 59 -21.43 19.87 4.73
CA GLU A 59 -21.41 21.30 5.05
C GLU A 59 -19.97 21.79 5.28
N ILE A 60 -19.44 22.61 4.36
CA ILE A 60 -18.11 23.20 4.48
C ILE A 60 -18.14 24.42 5.41
N ASN A 61 -17.75 24.22 6.68
CA ASN A 61 -17.69 25.28 7.69
C ASN A 61 -16.26 25.76 7.95
N ARG A 62 -15.76 26.70 7.12
CA ARG A 62 -14.37 27.18 7.22
C ARG A 62 -14.02 27.81 8.56
N LYS A 63 -14.94 28.57 9.17
CA LYS A 63 -14.72 29.19 10.48
C LYS A 63 -14.49 28.14 11.57
N GLY A 64 -15.25 27.05 11.53
CA GLY A 64 -15.08 25.93 12.46
C GLY A 64 -13.80 25.11 12.20
N LEU A 65 -13.25 25.17 10.99
CA LEU A 65 -12.05 24.45 10.55
C LEU A 65 -10.80 25.35 10.45
N ALA A 66 -10.86 26.59 10.93
CA ALA A 66 -9.80 27.59 10.75
C ALA A 66 -8.43 27.17 11.34
N LYS A 67 -8.41 26.24 12.30
CA LYS A 67 -7.18 25.72 12.90
C LYS A 67 -6.37 24.79 11.97
N PHE A 68 -7.01 24.22 10.96
CA PHE A 68 -6.35 23.34 10.00
C PHE A 68 -5.69 24.18 8.91
N SER A 69 -4.51 23.77 8.44
CA SER A 69 -3.93 24.36 7.24
C SER A 69 -4.84 24.12 6.02
N ALA A 70 -4.64 24.87 4.93
CA ALA A 70 -5.43 24.67 3.71
C ALA A 70 -5.37 23.22 3.20
N GLY A 71 -4.17 22.62 3.17
CA GLY A 71 -4.01 21.21 2.78
C GLY A 71 -4.72 20.23 3.72
N GLN A 72 -4.69 20.49 5.03
CA GLN A 72 -5.43 19.68 6.01
C GLN A 72 -6.94 19.81 5.85
N ARG A 73 -7.46 21.01 5.55
CA ARG A 73 -8.90 21.22 5.27
C ARG A 73 -9.34 20.47 4.02
N ILE A 74 -8.57 20.57 2.94
CA ILE A 74 -8.89 19.87 1.69
C ILE A 74 -8.91 18.37 1.91
N ARG A 75 -7.89 17.84 2.60
CA ARG A 75 -7.91 16.43 3.04
C ARG A 75 -9.18 16.13 3.81
N LEU A 76 -9.51 16.88 4.86
CA LEU A 76 -10.75 16.66 5.62
C LEU A 76 -12.02 16.69 4.75
N TYR A 77 -12.11 17.59 3.76
CA TYR A 77 -13.23 17.63 2.82
C TYR A 77 -13.36 16.31 2.09
N PHE A 78 -12.32 15.84 1.42
CA PHE A 78 -12.38 14.55 0.71
C PHE A 78 -12.49 13.34 1.64
N ASP A 79 -11.96 13.41 2.86
CA ASP A 79 -11.99 12.30 3.83
C ASP A 79 -13.38 12.07 4.40
N HIS A 80 -14.10 13.15 4.68
CA HIS A 80 -15.37 13.10 5.37
C HIS A 80 -16.55 13.45 4.48
N PHE A 81 -16.36 13.83 3.21
CA PHE A 81 -17.50 14.09 2.35
C PHE A 81 -18.39 12.85 2.24
N PRO A 82 -19.71 12.99 2.42
CA PRO A 82 -20.61 11.85 2.57
C PRO A 82 -20.75 11.00 1.29
N ILE A 83 -20.47 11.59 0.12
CA ILE A 83 -20.64 10.95 -1.19
C ILE A 83 -19.42 11.25 -2.04
N GLN A 84 -18.70 10.23 -2.51
CA GLN A 84 -17.47 10.43 -3.27
C GLN A 84 -17.67 10.41 -4.80
N SER A 85 -18.67 11.08 -5.37
CA SER A 85 -18.91 11.05 -6.82
C SER A 85 -18.11 12.13 -7.58
N ARG A 86 -18.09 12.07 -8.92
CA ARG A 86 -17.54 13.14 -9.76
C ARG A 86 -18.13 14.51 -9.37
N GLU A 87 -19.45 14.55 -9.22
CA GLU A 87 -20.20 15.75 -8.85
C GLU A 87 -19.80 16.28 -7.46
N ALA A 88 -19.46 15.39 -6.53
CA ALA A 88 -18.98 15.79 -5.21
C ALA A 88 -17.57 16.39 -5.29
N PHE A 89 -16.71 15.82 -6.14
CA PHE A 89 -15.39 16.39 -6.42
C PHE A 89 -15.52 17.79 -7.05
N GLU A 90 -16.38 17.95 -8.06
CA GLU A 90 -16.68 19.25 -8.67
C GLU A 90 -17.19 20.26 -7.63
N PHE A 91 -18.12 19.85 -6.77
CA PHE A 91 -18.63 20.69 -5.68
C PHE A 91 -17.53 21.11 -4.70
N ILE A 92 -16.79 20.16 -4.12
CA ILE A 92 -15.74 20.46 -3.13
C ILE A 92 -14.69 21.41 -3.72
N LEU A 93 -14.23 21.14 -4.95
CA LEU A 93 -13.24 21.96 -5.63
C LEU A 93 -13.77 23.37 -5.93
N GLY A 94 -15.04 23.48 -6.36
CA GLY A 94 -15.70 24.76 -6.57
C GLY A 94 -15.80 25.61 -5.29
N GLN A 95 -15.81 24.97 -4.12
CA GLN A 95 -15.87 25.64 -2.82
C GLN A 95 -14.49 26.03 -2.23
N LEU A 96 -13.37 25.81 -2.92
CA LEU A 96 -12.04 26.24 -2.44
C LEU A 96 -11.75 27.71 -2.78
N GLU A 97 -10.98 28.43 -1.97
CA GLU A 97 -10.49 29.78 -2.33
C GLU A 97 -9.13 29.75 -3.03
N ASP A 98 -8.85 30.77 -3.84
CA ASP A 98 -7.58 30.91 -4.58
C ASP A 98 -6.33 30.76 -3.70
N ASP A 99 -6.36 31.23 -2.45
CA ASP A 99 -5.22 31.14 -1.53
C ASP A 99 -5.05 29.75 -0.88
N GLU A 100 -6.15 29.00 -0.74
CA GLU A 100 -6.14 27.59 -0.35
C GLU A 100 -5.51 26.74 -1.45
N VAL A 101 -5.78 27.07 -2.72
CA VAL A 101 -5.28 26.29 -3.86
C VAL A 101 -3.84 26.63 -4.24
N LYS A 102 -3.41 27.90 -4.13
CA LYS A 102 -2.02 28.28 -4.38
C LYS A 102 -1.04 27.61 -3.41
N LYS A 103 -1.47 27.32 -2.19
CA LYS A 103 -0.67 26.65 -1.14
C LYS A 103 -0.84 25.14 -1.14
N PHE A 104 -1.47 24.60 -2.17
CA PHE A 104 -1.84 23.21 -2.20
C PHE A 104 -0.60 22.37 -2.54
N ASP A 105 -0.05 21.74 -1.50
CA ASP A 105 1.17 20.95 -1.59
C ASP A 105 1.00 19.76 -2.57
N GLN A 106 2.07 19.45 -3.31
CA GLN A 106 2.03 18.42 -4.35
C GLN A 106 1.79 17.02 -3.77
N SER A 107 2.39 16.72 -2.61
CA SER A 107 2.19 15.42 -1.95
C SER A 107 0.75 15.25 -1.49
N VAL A 108 0.13 16.32 -0.96
CA VAL A 108 -1.27 16.32 -0.53
C VAL A 108 -2.21 16.19 -1.73
N LYS A 109 -1.92 16.87 -2.86
CA LYS A 109 -2.66 16.68 -4.13
C LYS A 109 -2.57 15.23 -4.60
N ALA A 110 -1.37 14.67 -4.62
CA ALA A 110 -1.16 13.32 -5.12
C ALA A 110 -1.88 12.27 -4.25
N ALA A 111 -1.77 12.42 -2.92
CA ALA A 111 -2.42 11.56 -1.95
C ALA A 111 -3.96 11.69 -1.99
N THR A 112 -4.49 12.89 -2.21
CA THR A 112 -5.95 13.12 -2.19
C THR A 112 -6.62 12.62 -3.47
N PHE A 113 -6.00 12.81 -4.64
CA PHE A 113 -6.65 12.59 -5.94
C PHE A 113 -6.18 11.35 -6.72
N PHE A 114 -4.98 10.82 -6.49
CA PHE A 114 -4.58 9.54 -7.08
C PHE A 114 -4.75 8.40 -6.09
N TYR A 115 -4.11 8.55 -4.93
CA TYR A 115 -3.93 7.45 -3.99
C TYR A 115 -5.25 6.96 -3.45
N ALA A 116 -6.13 7.87 -3.04
CA ALA A 116 -7.40 7.49 -2.44
C ALA A 116 -8.33 6.77 -3.45
N LEU A 117 -8.34 7.18 -4.72
CA LEU A 117 -9.14 6.55 -5.79
C LEU A 117 -8.61 5.20 -6.25
N LEU A 118 -7.29 4.97 -6.20
CA LEU A 118 -6.65 3.76 -6.74
C LEU A 118 -6.12 2.77 -5.69
N LYS A 119 -6.23 3.07 -4.38
CA LYS A 119 -5.83 2.16 -3.31
C LYS A 119 -6.77 0.95 -3.21
N THR A 120 -6.25 -0.28 -3.20
CA THR A 120 -7.06 -1.50 -3.12
C THR A 120 -7.55 -1.87 -1.73
N GLU A 121 -6.84 -1.45 -0.69
CA GLU A 121 -7.28 -1.67 0.69
C GLU A 121 -7.90 -0.42 1.30
N PRO A 122 -8.92 -0.57 2.16
CA PRO A 122 -9.22 0.46 3.12
C PRO A 122 -7.95 0.65 3.94
N ASP A 123 -7.34 1.82 3.81
CA ASP A 123 -6.63 2.36 4.95
C ASP A 123 -7.63 2.25 6.11
N ILE A 124 -7.39 1.37 7.08
CA ILE A 124 -8.36 1.04 8.15
C ILE A 124 -8.78 2.31 8.90
N ARG A 125 -8.04 3.41 8.73
CA ARG A 125 -8.44 4.71 9.26
C ARG A 125 -9.60 5.38 8.53
N TYR A 126 -9.82 5.18 7.22
CA TYR A 126 -10.94 5.80 6.50
C TYR A 126 -11.27 5.04 5.21
N GLY A 127 -12.34 4.24 5.20
CA GLY A 127 -12.93 3.66 4.00
C GLY A 127 -13.65 4.70 3.14
N ARG A 128 -12.96 5.78 2.73
CA ARG A 128 -13.54 6.93 1.99
C ARG A 128 -14.34 6.49 0.77
N PHE A 129 -13.93 5.39 0.14
CA PHE A 129 -14.54 4.81 -1.05
C PHE A 129 -15.11 3.40 -0.82
N ALA A 130 -15.34 2.99 0.43
CA ALA A 130 -15.82 1.63 0.76
C ALA A 130 -17.14 1.30 0.05
N ASP A 131 -18.01 2.30 -0.13
CA ASP A 131 -19.31 2.16 -0.79
C ASP A 131 -19.23 2.27 -2.33
N GLN A 132 -18.04 2.44 -2.91
CA GLN A 132 -17.86 2.59 -4.34
C GLN A 132 -17.34 1.32 -5.02
N SER A 133 -17.99 0.98 -6.14
CA SER A 133 -17.46 -0.04 -7.04
C SER A 133 -16.14 0.41 -7.67
N LYS A 134 -15.30 -0.58 -8.03
CA LYS A 134 -14.08 -0.38 -8.84
C LYS A 134 -14.35 0.50 -10.08
N ALA A 135 -15.45 0.26 -10.79
CA ALA A 135 -15.81 1.00 -11.99
C ALA A 135 -16.07 2.49 -11.72
N GLN A 136 -16.78 2.81 -10.62
CA GLN A 136 -17.04 4.20 -10.24
C GLN A 136 -15.74 4.94 -9.89
N ARG A 137 -14.85 4.30 -9.14
CA ARG A 137 -13.55 4.88 -8.75
C ARG A 137 -12.68 5.17 -9.98
N LEU A 138 -12.62 4.21 -10.91
CA LEU A 138 -11.90 4.37 -12.17
C LEU A 138 -12.50 5.45 -13.08
N ALA A 139 -13.84 5.59 -13.10
CA ALA A 139 -14.50 6.64 -13.89
C ALA A 139 -14.17 8.05 -13.37
N ILE A 140 -14.10 8.23 -12.04
CA ILE A 140 -13.68 9.50 -11.44
C ILE A 140 -12.21 9.77 -11.77
N PHE A 141 -11.36 8.74 -11.68
CA PHE A 141 -9.96 8.83 -12.07
C PHE A 141 -9.80 9.31 -13.52
N ASP A 142 -10.48 8.67 -14.47
CA ASP A 142 -10.38 8.99 -15.90
C ASP A 142 -10.87 10.39 -16.22
N TRP A 143 -11.97 10.80 -15.60
CA TRP A 143 -12.48 12.15 -15.72
C TRP A 143 -11.45 13.18 -15.24
N PHE A 144 -10.80 12.92 -14.10
CA PHE A 144 -9.87 13.86 -13.49
C PHE A 144 -8.52 13.90 -14.22
N TRP A 145 -7.93 12.75 -14.47
CA TRP A 145 -6.55 12.59 -14.96
C TRP A 145 -6.44 12.37 -16.45
N GLY A 146 -7.46 11.79 -17.08
CA GLY A 146 -7.40 11.34 -18.47
C GLY A 146 -6.72 9.99 -18.63
N ASP A 147 -6.44 9.65 -19.88
CA ASP A 147 -5.84 8.39 -20.32
C ASP A 147 -4.31 8.41 -20.28
N LYS A 148 -3.69 9.59 -20.41
CA LYS A 148 -2.24 9.79 -20.36
C LYS A 148 -1.87 10.90 -19.39
N PHE A 149 -0.68 10.77 -18.81
CA PHE A 149 -0.11 11.79 -17.94
C PHE A 149 0.29 13.03 -18.76
N ASP A 150 -0.16 14.19 -18.28
CA ASP A 150 0.11 15.50 -18.90
C ASP A 150 0.51 16.51 -17.81
N LEU A 151 1.72 17.06 -17.91
CA LEU A 151 2.24 18.09 -16.99
C LEU A 151 1.42 19.38 -17.02
N ASN A 152 0.71 19.63 -18.13
CA ASN A 152 -0.13 20.81 -18.31
C ASN A 152 -1.60 20.49 -18.00
N ARG A 153 -1.90 19.30 -17.46
CA ARG A 153 -3.28 18.91 -17.09
C ARG A 153 -3.86 19.97 -16.18
N ARG A 154 -5.05 20.43 -16.55
CA ARG A 154 -5.88 21.29 -15.71
C ARG A 154 -6.92 20.46 -15.00
N VAL A 155 -7.34 20.93 -13.83
CA VAL A 155 -8.52 20.37 -13.18
C VAL A 155 -9.69 20.47 -14.17
N PRO A 156 -10.44 19.38 -14.41
CA PRO A 156 -11.53 19.35 -15.40
C PRO A 156 -12.76 20.18 -14.98
N CYS A 157 -12.69 20.89 -13.86
CA CYS A 157 -13.70 21.82 -13.37
C CYS A 157 -13.02 23.07 -12.79
N LEU A 158 -13.81 24.11 -12.55
CA LEU A 158 -13.33 25.31 -11.88
C LEU A 158 -13.03 25.00 -10.41
N VAL A 159 -11.90 25.52 -9.93
CA VAL A 159 -11.52 25.47 -8.51
C VAL A 159 -11.52 26.90 -8.00
N GLY A 160 -12.41 27.22 -7.06
CA GLY A 160 -12.62 28.60 -6.63
C GLY A 160 -12.99 29.57 -7.75
N GLY A 161 -13.65 29.09 -8.80
CA GLY A 161 -14.00 29.88 -9.99
C GLY A 161 -12.87 30.04 -11.02
N SER A 162 -11.68 29.48 -10.77
CA SER A 162 -10.52 29.55 -11.66
C SER A 162 -10.17 28.20 -12.26
N SER A 163 -9.73 28.18 -13.51
CA SER A 163 -9.13 26.99 -14.12
C SER A 163 -7.68 26.88 -13.70
N LEU A 164 -7.37 25.91 -12.85
CA LEU A 164 -6.06 25.76 -12.23
C LEU A 164 -5.28 24.56 -12.77
N PRO A 165 -3.96 24.69 -12.97
CA PRO A 165 -3.11 23.59 -13.35
C PRO A 165 -2.99 22.60 -12.19
N MET A 166 -2.93 21.32 -12.54
CA MET A 166 -2.65 20.26 -11.60
C MET A 166 -1.13 20.06 -11.54
N GLN A 167 -0.48 20.77 -10.62
CA GLN A 167 0.96 20.67 -10.43
C GLN A 167 1.32 19.36 -9.72
N ILE A 168 1.60 18.31 -10.50
CA ILE A 168 2.07 17.01 -10.02
C ILE A 168 3.20 16.54 -10.91
N THR A 169 4.25 15.98 -10.31
CA THR A 169 5.43 15.49 -11.02
C THR A 169 5.18 14.09 -11.58
N ALA A 170 5.87 13.78 -12.68
CA ALA A 170 5.90 12.42 -13.22
C ALA A 170 6.45 11.41 -12.18
N MET A 171 7.45 11.83 -11.40
CA MET A 171 8.03 11.01 -10.33
C MET A 171 7.01 10.58 -9.28
N ALA A 172 6.16 11.50 -8.80
CA ALA A 172 5.12 11.17 -7.83
C ALA A 172 4.13 10.11 -8.36
N VAL A 173 3.70 10.23 -9.62
CA VAL A 173 2.81 9.24 -10.26
C VAL A 173 3.48 7.86 -10.32
N LEU A 174 4.73 7.83 -10.77
CA LEU A 174 5.48 6.58 -10.95
C LEU A 174 5.82 5.91 -9.62
N ARG A 175 6.27 6.68 -8.62
CA ARG A 175 6.47 6.23 -7.25
C ARG A 175 5.21 5.54 -6.72
N HIS A 176 4.05 6.20 -6.82
CA HIS A 176 2.79 5.64 -6.30
C HIS A 176 2.35 4.39 -7.04
N PHE A 177 2.47 4.37 -8.37
CA PHE A 177 2.18 3.21 -9.19
C PHE A 177 3.06 2.01 -8.79
N LEU A 178 4.38 2.19 -8.79
CA LEU A 178 5.35 1.14 -8.47
C LEU A 178 5.27 0.69 -7.01
N SER A 179 5.07 1.63 -6.07
CA SER A 179 4.89 1.29 -4.65
C SER A 179 3.65 0.42 -4.43
N SER A 180 2.55 0.70 -5.15
CA SER A 180 1.31 -0.07 -5.04
C SER A 180 1.48 -1.50 -5.57
N VAL A 181 2.15 -1.65 -6.72
CA VAL A 181 2.44 -2.96 -7.31
C VAL A 181 3.43 -3.74 -6.45
N SER A 182 4.52 -3.09 -6.02
CA SER A 182 5.58 -3.72 -5.23
C SER A 182 5.08 -4.16 -3.85
N SER A 183 4.28 -3.31 -3.19
CA SER A 183 3.66 -3.65 -1.89
C SER A 183 2.71 -4.84 -2.01
N TRP A 184 1.87 -4.85 -3.06
CA TRP A 184 0.97 -5.97 -3.34
C TRP A 184 1.71 -7.28 -3.56
N MET A 185 2.82 -7.25 -4.31
CA MET A 185 3.66 -8.42 -4.50
C MET A 185 4.34 -8.86 -3.20
N LEU A 186 4.90 -7.93 -2.41
CA LEU A 186 5.57 -8.25 -1.14
C LEU A 186 4.64 -8.82 -0.09
N CYS A 187 3.35 -8.50 -0.17
CA CYS A 187 2.30 -8.98 0.74
C CYS A 187 1.48 -10.12 0.11
N ALA A 188 2.08 -10.96 -0.74
CA ALA A 188 1.36 -12.03 -1.42
C ALA A 188 0.64 -13.01 -0.47
N GLU A 189 1.10 -13.14 0.77
CA GLU A 189 0.46 -13.94 1.84
C GLU A 189 -0.91 -13.41 2.27
N LYS A 190 -1.20 -12.13 2.00
CA LYS A 190 -2.43 -11.48 2.46
C LYS A 190 -3.62 -11.72 1.53
N HIS A 191 -3.41 -12.29 0.36
CA HIS A 191 -4.44 -12.49 -0.67
C HIS A 191 -5.18 -11.18 -1.04
N GLN A 192 -4.44 -10.07 -1.06
CA GLN A 192 -4.98 -8.76 -1.39
C GLN A 192 -5.49 -8.70 -2.83
N ALA A 193 -6.57 -7.94 -3.02
CA ALA A 193 -7.08 -7.64 -4.35
C ALA A 193 -6.01 -6.93 -5.20
N THR A 194 -6.00 -7.25 -6.49
CA THR A 194 -5.10 -6.67 -7.49
C THR A 194 -5.19 -5.14 -7.51
N PRO A 195 -4.08 -4.40 -7.38
CA PRO A 195 -4.04 -2.93 -7.37
C PRO A 195 -4.85 -2.29 -8.49
N LEU A 196 -5.71 -1.32 -8.18
CA LEU A 196 -6.47 -0.59 -9.22
C LEU A 196 -5.55 0.18 -10.17
N TRP A 197 -4.36 0.56 -9.68
CA TRP A 197 -3.28 1.11 -10.48
C TRP A 197 -2.94 0.30 -11.73
N LEU A 198 -3.12 -1.03 -11.71
CA LEU A 198 -2.85 -1.87 -12.88
C LEU A 198 -3.80 -1.61 -14.04
N GLU A 199 -5.05 -1.22 -13.75
CA GLU A 199 -6.04 -0.81 -14.75
C GLU A 199 -5.69 0.52 -15.42
N ARG A 200 -4.78 1.30 -14.82
CA ARG A 200 -4.29 2.59 -15.31
C ARG A 200 -2.78 2.59 -15.46
N SER A 201 -2.22 1.42 -15.75
CA SER A 201 -0.79 1.27 -16.02
C SER A 201 -0.34 2.12 -17.20
N ASP A 202 -1.11 2.21 -18.29
CA ASP A 202 -0.76 3.06 -19.43
C ASP A 202 -0.65 4.55 -19.07
N PHE A 203 -1.54 5.06 -18.22
CA PHE A 203 -1.45 6.42 -17.69
C PHE A 203 -0.12 6.60 -16.92
N ALA A 204 0.17 5.70 -15.98
CA ALA A 204 1.40 5.77 -15.19
C ALA A 204 2.65 5.67 -16.07
N LEU A 205 2.70 4.68 -16.97
CA LEU A 205 3.83 4.44 -17.86
C LEU A 205 4.08 5.59 -18.82
N SER A 206 3.05 6.34 -19.24
CA SER A 206 3.25 7.54 -20.07
C SER A 206 4.05 8.64 -19.36
N ALA A 207 4.10 8.65 -18.02
CA ALA A 207 4.90 9.59 -17.25
C ALA A 207 6.41 9.26 -17.29
N LEU A 208 6.81 8.02 -17.63
CA LEU A 208 8.22 7.63 -17.69
C LEU A 208 9.03 8.46 -18.67
N TYR A 209 8.43 8.94 -19.77
CA TYR A 209 9.11 9.79 -20.74
C TYR A 209 9.59 11.13 -20.18
N LEU A 210 9.05 11.55 -19.03
CA LEU A 210 9.29 12.86 -18.44
C LEU A 210 10.30 12.84 -17.29
N ILE A 211 10.70 11.66 -16.81
CA ILE A 211 11.74 11.55 -15.77
C ILE A 211 13.14 11.50 -16.38
N HIS A 212 14.12 11.96 -15.59
CA HIS A 212 15.50 12.05 -16.03
C HIS A 212 16.15 10.67 -16.13
N ASP A 213 17.13 10.50 -17.01
CA ASP A 213 17.77 9.20 -17.22
C ASP A 213 18.55 8.74 -15.98
N THR A 214 18.98 9.66 -15.11
CA THR A 214 19.63 9.36 -13.84
C THR A 214 18.73 8.62 -12.84
N SER A 215 17.41 8.71 -13.01
CA SER A 215 16.46 7.95 -12.19
C SER A 215 16.53 6.43 -12.48
N PHE A 216 17.15 6.03 -13.59
CA PHE A 216 17.43 4.63 -13.94
C PHE A 216 18.88 4.28 -13.60
N SER A 217 19.18 4.21 -12.31
CA SER A 217 20.52 3.92 -11.80
C SER A 217 20.55 2.59 -11.05
N THR A 218 21.72 1.94 -11.03
CA THR A 218 22.06 0.82 -10.15
C THR A 218 22.66 1.28 -8.82
N ALA A 219 23.12 2.54 -8.73
CA ALA A 219 23.56 3.14 -7.49
C ALA A 219 22.33 3.60 -6.69
N GLN A 220 22.34 3.31 -5.39
CA GLN A 220 21.31 3.79 -4.47
C GLN A 220 21.21 5.31 -4.53
N TYR A 221 19.98 5.82 -4.52
CA TYR A 221 19.72 7.24 -4.46
C TYR A 221 20.16 7.81 -3.09
N GLU A 222 21.14 8.71 -3.10
CA GLU A 222 21.68 9.37 -1.89
C GLU A 222 21.13 10.80 -1.69
N GLY A 223 20.15 11.21 -2.49
CA GLY A 223 19.58 12.56 -2.43
C GLY A 223 18.53 12.71 -1.33
N TYR A 224 17.91 13.90 -1.27
CA TYR A 224 16.86 14.22 -0.31
C TYR A 224 15.44 14.00 -0.85
N ASP A 225 15.29 13.67 -2.14
CA ASP A 225 13.97 13.40 -2.75
C ASP A 225 13.51 11.97 -2.48
N GLY A 226 12.70 11.79 -1.44
CA GLY A 226 12.10 10.49 -1.11
C GLY A 226 11.15 9.96 -2.19
N ASP A 227 10.69 10.77 -3.15
CA ASP A 227 9.92 10.26 -4.28
C ASP A 227 10.79 9.42 -5.22
N GLU A 228 12.01 9.88 -5.47
CA GLU A 228 12.97 9.23 -6.37
C GLU A 228 13.53 7.94 -5.74
N GLU A 229 13.83 7.96 -4.44
CA GLU A 229 14.23 6.78 -3.67
C GLU A 229 13.17 5.65 -3.78
N LEU A 230 11.91 5.97 -3.49
CA LEU A 230 10.84 4.97 -3.50
C LEU A 230 10.42 4.53 -4.91
N PHE A 231 10.59 5.40 -5.91
CA PHE A 231 10.50 5.00 -7.31
C PHE A 231 11.58 3.97 -7.65
N GLN A 232 12.84 4.23 -7.29
CA GLN A 232 13.97 3.35 -7.55
C GLN A 232 13.78 1.99 -6.86
N GLU A 233 13.44 1.98 -5.57
CA GLU A 233 13.17 0.74 -4.83
C GLU A 233 12.04 -0.08 -5.47
N GLY A 234 10.94 0.57 -5.83
CA GLY A 234 9.80 -0.11 -6.47
C GLY A 234 10.16 -0.68 -7.84
N LEU A 235 10.96 0.05 -8.63
CA LEU A 235 11.42 -0.41 -9.93
C LEU A 235 12.37 -1.61 -9.80
N TRP A 236 13.34 -1.52 -8.89
CA TRP A 236 14.28 -2.59 -8.62
C TRP A 236 13.58 -3.87 -8.15
N ARG A 237 12.59 -3.77 -7.26
CA ARG A 237 11.77 -4.92 -6.83
C ARG A 237 11.02 -5.57 -7.98
N LEU A 238 10.46 -4.77 -8.89
CA LEU A 238 9.78 -5.29 -10.08
C LEU A 238 10.78 -6.07 -10.97
N LEU A 239 11.99 -5.54 -11.14
CA LEU A 239 13.05 -6.12 -11.98
C LEU A 239 13.74 -7.34 -11.32
N ALA A 240 13.79 -7.42 -9.99
CA ALA A 240 14.57 -8.39 -9.23
C ALA A 240 14.23 -9.86 -9.53
N GLY A 241 12.98 -10.16 -9.85
CA GLY A 241 12.57 -11.50 -10.26
C GLY A 241 11.11 -11.80 -9.95
N PRO A 242 10.56 -12.90 -10.49
CA PRO A 242 9.27 -13.42 -10.06
C PRO A 242 9.39 -14.03 -8.66
N ILE A 243 8.27 -14.09 -7.95
CA ILE A 243 8.16 -14.88 -6.72
C ILE A 243 8.30 -16.35 -7.12
N LYS A 244 9.24 -17.08 -6.52
CA LYS A 244 9.43 -18.51 -6.80
C LYS A 244 9.47 -19.32 -5.51
N SER A 245 9.32 -20.64 -5.63
CA SER A 245 9.53 -21.57 -4.53
C SER A 245 10.21 -22.82 -5.07
N ALA A 246 11.26 -23.25 -4.38
CA ALA A 246 11.94 -24.52 -4.64
C ALA A 246 11.26 -25.68 -3.89
N ALA A 247 10.62 -25.38 -2.76
CA ALA A 247 10.04 -26.40 -1.88
C ALA A 247 8.58 -26.74 -2.22
N ASN A 248 7.81 -25.78 -2.74
CA ASN A 248 6.37 -25.91 -2.90
C ASN A 248 5.88 -25.48 -4.29
N LYS A 249 4.71 -26.00 -4.69
CA LYS A 249 3.99 -25.45 -5.84
C LYS A 249 3.41 -24.09 -5.43
N LEU A 250 3.73 -23.05 -6.20
CA LEU A 250 3.15 -21.73 -5.96
C LEU A 250 1.61 -21.76 -6.01
N PRO A 251 0.93 -21.11 -5.05
CA PRO A 251 -0.49 -20.84 -5.10
C PRO A 251 -0.92 -20.13 -6.39
N THR A 252 -2.17 -20.32 -6.81
CA THR A 252 -2.71 -19.74 -8.05
C THR A 252 -2.60 -18.22 -8.07
N HIS A 253 -2.92 -17.53 -6.96
CA HIS A 253 -2.87 -16.06 -6.91
C HIS A 253 -1.43 -15.53 -7.05
N ILE A 254 -0.42 -16.24 -6.55
CA ILE A 254 1.00 -15.87 -6.74
C ILE A 254 1.42 -16.08 -8.20
N LYS A 255 0.94 -17.14 -8.85
CA LYS A 255 1.17 -17.34 -10.30
C LYS A 255 0.55 -16.20 -11.12
N GLU A 256 -0.66 -15.77 -10.77
CA GLU A 256 -1.32 -14.62 -11.38
C GLU A 256 -0.53 -13.32 -11.15
N MET A 257 0.01 -13.10 -9.94
CA MET A 257 0.91 -11.99 -9.64
C MET A 257 2.13 -11.98 -10.56
N ASN A 258 2.81 -13.12 -10.73
CA ASN A 258 3.96 -13.24 -11.63
C ASN A 258 3.57 -12.98 -13.09
N GLN A 259 2.42 -13.45 -13.56
CA GLN A 259 1.94 -13.16 -14.92
C GLN A 259 1.67 -11.67 -15.13
N ILE A 260 1.11 -10.98 -14.13
CA ILE A 260 0.89 -9.53 -14.16
C ILE A 260 2.22 -8.78 -14.17
N ARG A 261 3.17 -9.19 -13.32
CA ARG A 261 4.54 -8.66 -13.32
C ARG A 261 5.17 -8.77 -14.71
N ASP A 262 5.13 -9.95 -15.32
CA ASP A 262 5.76 -10.18 -16.63
C ASP A 262 5.10 -9.34 -17.74
N LYS A 263 3.77 -9.14 -17.68
CA LYS A 263 3.06 -8.20 -18.58
C LYS A 263 3.51 -6.76 -18.37
N LEU A 264 3.61 -6.29 -17.13
CA LEU A 264 4.11 -4.95 -16.83
C LEU A 264 5.53 -4.76 -17.34
N LEU A 265 6.40 -5.73 -17.06
CA LEU A 265 7.77 -5.78 -17.53
C LEU A 265 7.87 -5.71 -19.06
N ALA A 266 7.00 -6.39 -19.80
CA ALA A 266 6.90 -6.24 -21.25
C ALA A 266 6.53 -4.81 -21.67
N ARG A 267 5.59 -4.16 -20.96
CA ARG A 267 5.23 -2.75 -21.21
C ARG A 267 6.38 -1.78 -20.90
N PHE A 268 7.13 -2.03 -19.84
CA PHE A 268 8.34 -1.28 -19.51
C PHE A 268 9.42 -1.44 -20.59
N ARG A 269 9.54 -2.61 -21.23
CA ARG A 269 10.49 -2.83 -22.33
C ARG A 269 10.16 -1.99 -23.56
N GLU A 270 8.89 -1.71 -23.85
CA GLU A 270 8.53 -0.78 -24.93
C GLU A 270 9.09 0.63 -24.70
N ILE A 271 9.37 0.99 -23.44
CA ILE A 271 9.95 2.29 -23.06
C ILE A 271 11.47 2.27 -23.20
N ALA A 272 12.11 1.09 -23.10
CA ALA A 272 13.54 0.90 -23.31
C ALA A 272 13.98 1.42 -24.69
N ASP A 273 13.13 1.25 -25.71
CA ASP A 273 13.34 1.74 -27.08
C ASP A 273 13.57 3.27 -27.15
N HIS A 274 13.11 4.00 -26.14
CA HIS A 274 13.19 5.46 -26.06
C HIS A 274 13.98 5.97 -24.86
N LYS A 275 14.36 5.08 -23.93
CA LYS A 275 15.18 5.39 -22.74
C LYS A 275 16.28 4.34 -22.53
N PRO A 276 17.44 4.48 -23.19
CA PRO A 276 18.54 3.52 -23.10
C PRO A 276 19.09 3.29 -21.69
N ALA A 277 18.96 4.28 -20.79
CA ALA A 277 19.36 4.14 -19.39
C ALA A 277 18.53 3.06 -18.65
N PHE A 278 17.23 2.95 -18.97
CA PHE A 278 16.38 1.89 -18.45
C PHE A 278 16.80 0.51 -18.97
N ASP A 279 17.11 0.38 -20.25
CA ASP A 279 17.62 -0.87 -20.84
C ASP A 279 18.93 -1.31 -20.17
N THR A 280 19.85 -0.36 -19.96
CA THR A 280 21.12 -0.61 -19.27
C THR A 280 20.89 -1.10 -17.84
N LEU A 281 19.99 -0.44 -17.09
CA LEU A 281 19.60 -0.87 -15.74
C LEU A 281 18.99 -2.28 -15.76
N TRP A 282 18.09 -2.55 -16.69
CA TRP A 282 17.48 -3.87 -16.85
C TRP A 282 18.53 -4.94 -17.09
N GLN A 283 19.36 -4.76 -18.12
CA GLN A 283 20.38 -5.74 -18.50
C GLN A 283 21.38 -5.98 -17.36
N HIS A 284 21.70 -4.93 -16.61
CA HIS A 284 22.53 -5.06 -15.41
C HIS A 284 21.84 -5.94 -14.36
N ILE A 285 20.59 -5.64 -14.01
CA ILE A 285 19.83 -6.43 -13.03
C ILE A 285 19.64 -7.88 -13.48
N ASP A 286 19.30 -8.10 -14.75
CA ASP A 286 19.06 -9.43 -15.33
C ASP A 286 20.34 -10.28 -15.33
N LYS A 287 21.50 -9.66 -15.61
CA LYS A 287 22.79 -10.36 -15.75
C LYS A 287 23.54 -10.53 -14.42
N HIS A 288 23.53 -9.51 -13.58
CA HIS A 288 24.37 -9.43 -12.39
C HIS A 288 23.58 -9.55 -11.08
N GLY A 289 22.27 -9.32 -11.13
CA GLY A 289 21.51 -8.91 -9.96
C GLY A 289 21.91 -7.50 -9.53
N VAL A 290 20.98 -6.67 -9.07
CA VAL A 290 21.37 -5.66 -8.07
C VAL A 290 21.72 -6.44 -6.79
N ASP A 291 22.49 -5.84 -5.89
CA ASP A 291 22.63 -6.35 -4.53
C ASP A 291 21.22 -6.47 -3.93
N PHE A 292 20.62 -7.65 -4.09
CA PHE A 292 19.26 -7.92 -3.68
C PHE A 292 19.29 -8.57 -2.30
N GLU A 293 18.58 -7.97 -1.33
CA GLU A 293 18.16 -8.70 -0.15
C GLU A 293 17.29 -9.86 -0.66
N ARG A 294 17.78 -11.06 -0.39
CA ARG A 294 17.03 -12.29 -0.63
C ARG A 294 16.27 -12.60 0.64
N GLU A 295 15.03 -12.99 0.48
CA GLU A 295 14.17 -13.26 1.61
C GLU A 295 13.39 -14.54 1.34
N ILE A 296 13.47 -15.50 2.26
CA ILE A 296 12.56 -16.65 2.27
C ILE A 296 11.44 -16.32 3.23
N LYS A 297 10.21 -16.35 2.74
CA LYS A 297 9.01 -16.30 3.59
C LYS A 297 8.43 -17.70 3.70
N ILE A 298 8.22 -18.13 4.93
CA ILE A 298 7.50 -19.35 5.26
C ILE A 298 6.22 -18.95 5.97
N THR A 299 5.09 -19.42 5.48
CA THR A 299 3.76 -19.08 5.98
C THR A 299 3.07 -20.32 6.50
N PHE A 300 2.40 -20.23 7.64
CA PHE A 300 1.62 -21.33 8.20
C PHE A 300 0.58 -20.84 9.21
N THR A 301 -0.34 -21.71 9.61
CA THR A 301 -1.35 -21.46 10.63
C THR A 301 -1.06 -22.28 11.89
N LEU A 302 -1.49 -21.73 13.04
CA LEU A 302 -1.40 -22.36 14.37
C LEU A 302 -2.80 -22.42 14.96
N SER A 303 -3.11 -23.48 15.71
CA SER A 303 -4.30 -23.47 16.58
C SER A 303 -4.16 -22.45 17.71
N ASP A 304 -5.26 -22.03 18.34
CA ASP A 304 -5.23 -21.04 19.43
C ASP A 304 -4.32 -21.46 20.60
N ASP A 305 -4.34 -22.75 20.94
CA ASP A 305 -3.49 -23.32 22.00
C ASP A 305 -2.00 -23.24 21.62
N GLN A 306 -1.68 -23.58 20.36
CA GLN A 306 -0.31 -23.51 19.85
C GLN A 306 0.18 -22.07 19.77
N LEU A 307 -0.66 -21.16 19.28
CA LEU A 307 -0.37 -19.74 19.20
C LEU A 307 -0.03 -19.19 20.59
N THR A 308 -0.86 -19.52 21.59
CA THR A 308 -0.64 -19.10 22.98
C THR A 308 0.67 -19.65 23.53
N GLY A 309 0.93 -20.94 23.31
CA GLY A 309 2.18 -21.60 23.74
C GLY A 309 3.42 -20.99 23.09
N TRP A 310 3.41 -20.81 21.77
CA TRP A 310 4.52 -20.22 21.01
C TRP A 310 4.74 -18.76 21.40
N ARG A 311 3.66 -17.98 21.56
CA ARG A 311 3.74 -16.58 22.00
C ARG A 311 4.40 -16.47 23.38
N SER A 312 4.02 -17.32 24.34
CA SER A 312 4.64 -17.35 25.67
C SER A 312 6.13 -17.69 25.58
N LEU A 313 6.50 -18.72 24.80
CA LEU A 313 7.90 -19.16 24.66
C LEU A 313 8.79 -18.16 23.91
N ILE A 314 8.25 -17.49 22.89
CA ILE A 314 8.99 -16.54 22.06
C ILE A 314 9.05 -15.15 22.70
N LEU A 315 8.01 -14.71 23.41
CA LEU A 315 8.02 -13.39 24.03
C LEU A 315 8.51 -13.42 25.48
N ASN A 316 8.52 -14.57 26.15
CA ASN A 316 8.81 -14.72 27.58
C ASN A 316 8.03 -13.68 28.42
N ASP A 317 6.70 -13.69 28.30
CA ASP A 317 5.75 -12.78 28.97
C ASP A 317 5.90 -11.29 28.65
N LYS A 318 6.72 -10.93 27.64
CA LYS A 318 6.71 -9.57 27.08
C LYS A 318 5.55 -9.38 26.13
N ARG A 319 5.06 -8.14 26.01
CA ARG A 319 4.09 -7.78 24.97
C ARG A 319 4.79 -7.79 23.61
N PRO A 320 4.12 -8.26 22.53
CA PRO A 320 4.67 -8.12 21.19
C PRO A 320 4.80 -6.64 20.82
N THR A 321 5.68 -6.34 19.87
CA THR A 321 5.67 -5.03 19.24
C THR A 321 4.56 -5.01 18.22
N LEU A 322 3.61 -4.09 18.37
CA LEU A 322 2.62 -3.81 17.33
C LEU A 322 3.30 -2.94 16.28
N VAL A 323 3.32 -3.43 15.04
CA VAL A 323 3.94 -2.75 13.89
C VAL A 323 2.87 -2.53 12.83
N GLY A 324 3.01 -1.42 12.10
CA GLY A 324 2.08 -1.02 11.04
C GLY A 324 1.11 0.05 11.54
N GLU A 325 1.01 1.13 10.77
CA GLU A 325 0.06 2.21 11.07
C GLU A 325 -1.40 1.79 10.78
N ASN A 326 -1.62 0.81 9.89
CA ASN A 326 -2.93 0.52 9.29
C ASN A 326 -3.30 -0.97 9.26
N ASP A 327 -2.44 -1.83 9.78
CA ASP A 327 -2.64 -3.29 9.93
C ASP A 327 -1.75 -3.69 11.12
N GLU A 328 -2.24 -3.40 12.33
CA GLU A 328 -1.51 -3.71 13.56
C GLU A 328 -1.25 -5.23 13.58
N HIS A 329 -0.03 -5.60 13.26
CA HIS A 329 0.42 -6.98 13.34
C HIS A 329 1.39 -7.14 14.49
N GLU A 330 1.38 -8.33 15.07
CA GLU A 330 2.29 -8.64 16.17
C GLU A 330 3.64 -9.05 15.57
N CYS A 331 4.62 -8.15 15.61
CA CYS A 331 6.02 -8.45 15.32
C CYS A 331 6.61 -9.11 16.57
N TRP A 332 6.97 -10.38 16.49
CA TRP A 332 7.59 -11.12 17.59
C TRP A 332 9.11 -10.98 17.48
N CYS A 333 9.57 -9.73 17.47
CA CYS A 333 10.91 -9.35 17.04
C CYS A 333 11.83 -9.10 18.24
N SER A 334 13.02 -9.71 18.27
CA SER A 334 14.14 -9.24 19.11
C SER A 334 15.47 -9.47 18.41
N ALA A 335 16.26 -8.40 18.25
CA ALA A 335 17.38 -8.28 17.31
C ALA A 335 18.52 -9.33 17.42
N LYS A 336 18.53 -10.22 18.43
CA LYS A 336 19.49 -11.34 18.55
C LYS A 336 18.95 -12.62 19.19
N ALA A 337 17.76 -12.62 19.80
CA ALA A 337 17.27 -13.74 20.61
C ALA A 337 16.16 -14.58 19.95
N LEU A 338 15.65 -14.18 18.77
CA LEU A 338 14.54 -14.88 18.13
C LEU A 338 14.93 -16.26 17.61
N ASP A 339 16.08 -16.38 16.94
CA ASP A 339 16.62 -17.66 16.47
C ASP A 339 16.78 -18.66 17.64
N THR A 340 17.38 -18.22 18.76
CA THR A 340 17.50 -19.03 19.98
C THR A 340 16.15 -19.49 20.54
N LYS A 341 15.11 -18.67 20.43
CA LYS A 341 13.77 -19.03 20.93
C LYS A 341 13.02 -19.94 19.96
N LEU A 342 13.16 -19.73 18.66
CA LEU A 342 12.65 -20.65 17.65
C LEU A 342 13.30 -22.03 17.81
N ARG A 343 14.62 -22.09 18.05
CA ARG A 343 15.32 -23.35 18.38
C ARG A 343 14.74 -24.07 19.59
N ARG A 344 14.25 -23.34 20.61
CA ARG A 344 13.54 -23.96 21.75
C ARG A 344 12.21 -24.57 21.33
N VAL A 345 11.44 -23.89 20.47
CA VAL A 345 10.21 -24.44 19.87
C VAL A 345 10.55 -25.74 19.14
N LEU A 346 11.54 -25.69 18.24
CA LEU A 346 11.99 -26.85 17.47
C LEU A 346 12.37 -28.02 18.39
N LYS A 347 13.22 -27.76 19.39
CA LYS A 347 13.70 -28.75 20.35
C LYS A 347 12.58 -29.37 21.19
N GLN A 348 11.58 -28.58 21.60
CA GLN A 348 10.43 -29.07 22.35
C GLN A 348 9.55 -30.00 21.52
N CYS A 349 9.40 -29.74 20.22
CA CYS A 349 8.66 -30.61 19.31
C CYS A 349 9.44 -31.89 18.97
N ASN A 350 10.71 -31.76 18.58
CA ASN A 350 11.60 -32.87 18.29
C ASN A 350 13.07 -32.42 18.49
N PRO A 351 13.83 -33.05 19.41
CA PRO A 351 15.23 -32.68 19.68
C PRO A 351 16.16 -32.69 18.47
N LEU A 352 15.84 -33.46 17.42
CA LEU A 352 16.65 -33.53 16.19
C LEU A 352 16.46 -32.29 15.28
N LEU A 353 15.38 -31.53 15.44
CA LEU A 353 15.10 -30.35 14.61
C LEU A 353 16.03 -29.17 14.90
N GLU A 354 16.53 -29.06 16.13
CA GLU A 354 17.55 -28.05 16.48
C GLU A 354 18.83 -28.30 15.67
N ALA A 355 19.28 -29.56 15.58
CA ALA A 355 20.44 -29.94 14.78
C ALA A 355 20.21 -29.79 13.27
N ALA A 356 19.01 -30.11 12.78
CA ALA A 356 18.65 -29.89 11.38
C ALA A 356 18.67 -28.39 11.02
N TRP A 357 18.17 -27.53 11.91
CA TRP A 357 18.23 -26.08 11.78
C TRP A 357 19.67 -25.57 11.76
N ASP A 358 20.53 -26.07 12.66
CA ASP A 358 21.96 -25.76 12.63
C ASP A 358 22.63 -26.14 11.31
N ASN A 359 22.33 -27.32 10.79
CA ASN A 359 22.88 -27.77 9.52
C ASN A 359 22.40 -26.91 8.36
N ALA A 360 21.13 -26.49 8.36
CA ALA A 360 20.58 -25.60 7.34
C ALA A 360 21.28 -24.23 7.33
N PHE A 361 21.73 -23.72 8.49
CA PHE A 361 22.46 -22.45 8.60
C PHE A 361 23.98 -22.59 8.75
N ALA A 362 24.55 -23.80 8.69
CA ALA A 362 25.96 -24.05 8.95
C ALA A 362 26.89 -23.21 8.05
N ASN A 363 26.43 -22.92 6.83
CA ASN A 363 27.14 -22.11 5.84
C ASN A 363 26.51 -20.73 5.62
N HIS A 364 25.50 -20.35 6.40
CA HIS A 364 24.66 -19.18 6.14
C HIS A 364 24.45 -18.35 7.40
N GLN A 365 24.91 -17.11 7.39
CA GLN A 365 24.43 -16.13 8.38
C GLN A 365 23.07 -15.60 7.91
N ALA A 366 22.05 -15.70 8.75
CA ALA A 366 20.74 -15.12 8.44
C ALA A 366 20.19 -14.32 9.60
N ARG A 367 19.41 -13.28 9.27
CA ARG A 367 18.48 -12.66 10.22
C ARG A 367 17.15 -13.37 10.09
N VAL A 368 16.54 -13.69 11.24
CA VAL A 368 15.23 -14.31 11.33
C VAL A 368 14.24 -13.31 11.93
N GLN A 369 13.05 -13.23 11.35
CA GLN A 369 11.92 -12.47 11.90
C GLN A 369 10.68 -13.34 11.91
N PHE A 370 9.81 -13.13 12.89
CA PHE A 370 8.58 -13.88 13.04
C PHE A 370 7.43 -12.93 13.33
N ASP A 371 6.42 -12.92 12.47
CA ASP A 371 5.25 -12.06 12.59
C ASP A 371 3.98 -12.90 12.64
N ARG A 372 2.98 -12.39 13.36
CA ARG A 372 1.59 -12.82 13.21
C ARG A 372 0.81 -11.73 12.52
N ARG A 373 0.17 -12.05 11.39
CA ARG A 373 -0.69 -11.14 10.63
C ARG A 373 -2.10 -11.69 10.51
N ASN A 374 -3.04 -10.82 10.18
CA ASN A 374 -4.37 -11.23 9.73
C ASN A 374 -4.41 -11.23 8.19
N ASN A 375 -5.14 -12.18 7.61
CA ASN A 375 -5.52 -12.18 6.21
C ASN A 375 -7.02 -12.48 6.08
N SER A 376 -7.52 -12.54 4.84
CA SER A 376 -8.94 -12.82 4.56
C SER A 376 -9.43 -14.18 5.09
N ASN A 377 -8.52 -15.10 5.42
CA ASN A 377 -8.81 -16.44 5.90
C ASN A 377 -8.54 -16.63 7.41
N GLY A 378 -8.13 -15.58 8.14
CA GLY A 378 -7.86 -15.62 9.58
C GLY A 378 -6.45 -15.14 9.94
N SER A 379 -5.86 -15.75 10.98
CA SER A 379 -4.50 -15.41 11.44
C SER A 379 -3.47 -16.28 10.73
N ILE A 380 -2.43 -15.65 10.18
CA ILE A 380 -1.30 -16.32 9.54
C ILE A 380 0.01 -15.99 10.28
N MET A 381 0.86 -17.00 10.42
CA MET A 381 2.22 -16.85 10.95
C MET A 381 3.19 -16.72 9.78
N LEU A 382 4.14 -15.80 9.91
CA LEU A 382 5.15 -15.51 8.89
C LEU A 382 6.52 -15.62 9.53
N LEU A 383 7.32 -16.55 9.03
CA LEU A 383 8.73 -16.70 9.35
C LEU A 383 9.54 -16.16 8.17
N TYR A 384 10.26 -15.07 8.40
CA TYR A 384 11.13 -14.44 7.44
C TYR A 384 12.57 -14.82 7.73
N ILE A 385 13.28 -15.25 6.68
CA ILE A 385 14.70 -15.55 6.72
C ILE A 385 15.38 -14.63 5.71
N PHE A 386 16.27 -13.77 6.21
CA PHE A 386 17.08 -12.84 5.43
C PHE A 386 18.52 -13.33 5.42
N PRO A 387 18.94 -14.11 4.42
CA PRO A 387 20.27 -14.67 4.37
C PRO A 387 21.27 -13.59 3.92
N LYS A 388 22.38 -13.45 4.66
CA LYS A 388 23.44 -12.48 4.34
C LYS A 388 24.33 -12.93 3.19
N GLN A 389 24.55 -14.24 3.06
CA GLN A 389 25.39 -14.88 2.04
C GLN A 389 24.87 -16.30 1.79
N VAL A 390 24.32 -16.57 0.60
CA VAL A 390 23.86 -17.91 0.21
C VAL A 390 24.08 -18.10 -1.27
N GLU A 391 24.93 -19.08 -1.62
CA GLU A 391 25.14 -19.52 -3.00
C GLU A 391 23.96 -20.38 -3.51
N ASP A 392 23.23 -21.08 -2.62
CA ASP A 392 22.09 -21.93 -2.97
C ASP A 392 20.84 -21.66 -2.08
N LEU A 393 20.02 -20.68 -2.48
CA LEU A 393 18.80 -20.29 -1.76
C LEU A 393 17.71 -21.37 -1.84
N ASP A 394 17.72 -22.15 -2.92
CA ASP A 394 16.73 -23.19 -3.19
C ASP A 394 16.92 -24.36 -2.21
N ALA A 395 18.17 -24.79 -1.98
CA ALA A 395 18.49 -25.81 -0.97
C ALA A 395 18.14 -25.34 0.46
N LEU A 396 18.38 -24.06 0.78
CA LEU A 396 18.01 -23.49 2.07
C LEU A 396 16.50 -23.50 2.28
N GLU A 397 15.71 -23.05 1.30
CA GLU A 397 14.25 -23.08 1.38
C GLU A 397 13.71 -24.50 1.60
N VAL A 398 14.19 -25.47 0.82
CA VAL A 398 13.79 -26.89 0.96
C VAL A 398 14.08 -27.40 2.37
N SER A 399 15.30 -27.16 2.86
CA SER A 399 15.71 -27.60 4.21
C SER A 399 14.84 -26.97 5.30
N LEU A 400 14.51 -25.69 5.17
CA LEU A 400 13.68 -24.99 6.15
C LEU A 400 12.22 -25.49 6.11
N ILE A 401 11.66 -25.75 4.94
CA ILE A 401 10.33 -26.35 4.82
C ILE A 401 10.30 -27.74 5.45
N ASP A 402 11.30 -28.59 5.21
CA ASP A 402 11.38 -29.92 5.80
C ASP A 402 11.47 -29.89 7.33
N ILE A 403 12.10 -28.85 7.90
CA ILE A 403 12.15 -28.63 9.35
C ILE A 403 10.78 -28.18 9.87
N VAL A 404 10.18 -27.17 9.23
CA VAL A 404 8.91 -26.57 9.70
C VAL A 404 7.74 -27.54 9.50
N SER A 405 7.75 -28.39 8.47
CA SER A 405 6.71 -29.39 8.23
C SER A 405 6.63 -30.48 9.30
N GLN A 406 7.67 -30.62 10.12
CA GLN A 406 7.70 -31.53 11.27
C GLN A 406 7.13 -30.89 12.54
N LEU A 407 6.82 -29.60 12.51
CA LEU A 407 6.11 -28.90 13.58
C LEU A 407 4.61 -29.12 13.43
N PRO A 408 3.83 -29.02 14.52
CA PRO A 408 2.39 -29.20 14.47
C PRO A 408 1.70 -27.95 13.88
N VAL A 409 2.04 -27.58 12.65
CA VAL A 409 1.50 -26.41 11.93
C VAL A 409 0.55 -26.86 10.82
N SER A 410 -0.25 -25.94 10.29
CA SER A 410 -1.14 -26.19 9.14
C SER A 410 -0.92 -25.15 8.04
N ASP A 411 -1.45 -25.40 6.84
CA ASP A 411 -1.36 -24.50 5.67
C ASP A 411 0.05 -24.01 5.35
N LEU A 412 1.04 -24.89 5.54
CA LEU A 412 2.45 -24.57 5.33
C LEU A 412 2.72 -24.26 3.85
N SER A 413 3.36 -23.13 3.60
CA SER A 413 3.85 -22.73 2.28
C SER A 413 5.12 -21.92 2.43
N SER A 414 5.91 -21.84 1.36
CA SER A 414 7.08 -20.98 1.30
C SER A 414 7.22 -20.38 -0.07
N TRP A 415 7.90 -19.24 -0.12
CA TRP A 415 8.38 -18.67 -1.36
C TRP A 415 9.49 -17.66 -1.09
N GLN A 416 10.23 -17.38 -2.14
CA GLN A 416 11.40 -16.52 -2.15
C GLN A 416 11.04 -15.17 -2.77
N TYR A 417 11.55 -14.11 -2.16
CA TYR A 417 11.51 -12.75 -2.65
C TYR A 417 12.91 -12.23 -2.93
N PHE A 418 12.95 -11.32 -3.89
CA PHE A 418 14.13 -10.57 -4.27
C PHE A 418 13.75 -9.09 -4.22
N GLY A 419 14.44 -8.33 -3.40
CA GLY A 419 14.27 -6.88 -3.31
C GLY A 419 15.64 -6.23 -3.11
N PRO A 420 15.80 -4.93 -3.37
CA PRO A 420 17.08 -4.25 -3.15
C PRO A 420 17.46 -4.25 -1.65
N ILE A 421 18.76 -4.30 -1.35
CA ILE A 421 19.32 -4.20 0.01
C ILE A 421 19.06 -2.82 0.64
#